data_AF-A0AA38ZQB5-F1
#
_entry.id   AF-A0AA38ZQB5-F1
#
_cell.length_a   1.000
_cell.length_b   1.000
_cell.length_c   1.000
_cell.angle_alpha   90.00
_cell.angle_beta   90.00
_cell.angle_gamma   90.00
#
_symmetry.space_group_name_H-M   'P 1'
#
loop_
_entity.id
_entity.type
_entity.pdbx_description
1 polymer ?
#
loop_
_entity_poly.entity_id
_entity_poly.type
_entity_poly.pdbx_seq_one_letter_code
_entity_poly.pdbx_strand_id
1 'polypeptide(L)'
;MGQGEESKADPEAPVEIQERGEIFFFYRPKVGKEEAHGVEEVQRLYIVLRPESGERPVEEKQHHASGKEGAKKKKATKKKDGETSESSDSAASEGGHGSEKVNIEHQPLLRFIVMGRKSLPPPTQRGRPFWGYVEMVTTKIEDVKAALQGEEYDTSTRGRRHKPPARALGEGVYRILRHNPGRRMHTHLIYKLEFPREGESGDPQETFNIEREASFLIQIKNPEQPGSSQFRGLQSKRKATFPAHLQGQFGQRRFHPADPPDFLNYEGCEFLLIAASDDIEGELGVELRAEEGEPEPACSDLVKTFGETASIAPLLKGTWLEEMVVELPLFVNVHIY
;
A
#
# COMPACT_ATOMS: atom_id res chain seq x y z
N MET A 1 2.14 -17.38 8.22
CA MET A 1 2.14 -16.56 6.99
C MET A 1 2.02 -17.56 5.88
N GLY A 2 0.77 -17.83 5.49
CA GLY A 2 0.50 -18.58 4.27
C GLY A 2 0.57 -17.61 3.11
N GLN A 3 1.06 -18.07 1.96
CA GLN A 3 1.27 -17.20 0.78
C GLN A 3 -0.04 -16.80 0.08
N GLY A 4 -1.19 -17.17 0.65
CA GLY A 4 -2.45 -17.39 -0.05
C GLY A 4 -2.32 -18.50 -1.09
N GLU A 5 -3.36 -19.31 -1.28
CA GLU A 5 -3.38 -20.26 -2.39
C GLU A 5 -4.04 -19.63 -3.61
N GLU A 6 -3.60 -20.02 -4.81
CA GLU A 6 -4.34 -19.75 -6.03
C GLU A 6 -4.60 -21.04 -6.80
N SER A 7 -5.74 -21.10 -7.47
CA SER A 7 -6.04 -22.14 -8.45
C SER A 7 -6.34 -21.52 -9.80
N LYS A 8 -5.82 -22.15 -10.87
CA LYS A 8 -6.30 -21.87 -12.22
C LYS A 8 -7.68 -22.50 -12.38
N ALA A 9 -8.71 -21.68 -12.31
CA ALA A 9 -10.08 -22.08 -12.63
C ALA A 9 -10.21 -22.45 -14.12
N ASP A 10 -9.45 -21.75 -14.97
CA ASP A 10 -9.25 -22.12 -16.37
C ASP A 10 -7.75 -22.40 -16.64
N PRO A 11 -7.35 -23.66 -16.90
CA PRO A 11 -5.96 -24.01 -17.17
C PRO A 11 -5.45 -23.45 -18.51
N GLU A 12 -6.34 -23.11 -19.45
CA GLU A 12 -6.01 -22.52 -20.74
C GLU A 12 -5.92 -20.99 -20.69
N ALA A 13 -6.31 -20.36 -19.57
CA ALA A 13 -6.23 -18.91 -19.42
C ALA A 13 -4.78 -18.43 -19.64
N PRO A 14 -4.57 -17.41 -20.52
CA PRO A 14 -3.23 -16.95 -20.91
C PRO A 14 -2.65 -16.00 -19.86
N VAL A 15 -2.57 -16.48 -18.62
CA VAL A 15 -2.13 -15.76 -17.42
C VAL A 15 -0.85 -16.37 -16.83
N GLU A 16 0.08 -15.48 -16.45
CA GLU A 16 1.36 -15.83 -15.84
C GLU A 16 1.58 -14.96 -14.60
N ILE A 17 1.68 -15.59 -13.42
CA ILE A 17 1.89 -14.88 -12.15
C ILE A 17 3.36 -14.51 -12.02
N GLN A 18 3.62 -13.21 -11.90
CA GLN A 18 4.96 -12.64 -11.76
C GLN A 18 5.37 -12.46 -10.30
N GLU A 19 4.41 -12.12 -9.44
CA GLU A 19 4.64 -11.82 -8.03
C GLU A 19 3.44 -12.23 -7.17
N ARG A 20 3.72 -12.73 -5.97
CA ARG A 20 2.78 -13.06 -4.91
C ARG A 20 3.17 -12.34 -3.64
N GLY A 21 2.18 -11.92 -2.86
CA GLY A 21 2.43 -11.42 -1.53
C GLY A 21 1.19 -10.91 -0.81
N GLU A 22 1.43 -10.17 0.26
CA GLU A 22 0.39 -9.57 1.11
C GLU A 22 0.17 -8.10 0.73
N ILE A 23 -1.08 -7.68 0.81
CA ILE A 23 -1.52 -6.30 0.58
C ILE A 23 -2.25 -5.77 1.82
N PHE A 24 -1.87 -4.58 2.24
CA PHE A 24 -2.48 -3.91 3.38
C PHE A 24 -2.95 -2.51 2.97
N PHE A 25 -4.18 -2.17 3.36
CA PHE A 25 -4.78 -0.86 3.10
C PHE A 25 -4.84 -0.05 4.39
N PHE A 26 -4.46 1.23 4.30
CA PHE A 26 -4.54 2.16 5.43
C PHE A 26 -5.08 3.52 4.97
N TYR A 27 -5.84 4.19 5.82
CA TYR A 27 -6.12 5.62 5.64
C TYR A 27 -5.51 6.43 6.77
N ARG A 28 -5.29 7.71 6.54
CA ARG A 28 -4.98 8.66 7.60
C ARG A 28 -6.03 9.77 7.64
N PRO A 29 -6.63 10.07 8.79
CA PRO A 29 -7.53 11.21 8.92
C PRO A 29 -6.81 12.55 8.68
N LYS A 30 -7.58 13.60 8.44
CA LYS A 30 -7.08 14.98 8.30
C LYS A 30 -6.44 15.47 9.60
N VAL A 31 -5.52 16.44 9.46
CA VAL A 31 -4.87 17.10 10.60
C VAL A 31 -5.92 17.70 11.54
N GLY A 32 -5.81 17.39 12.83
CA GLY A 32 -6.78 17.82 13.86
C GLY A 32 -8.10 17.04 13.88
N LYS A 33 -8.19 15.90 13.19
CA LYS A 33 -9.29 14.94 13.28
C LYS A 33 -8.73 13.64 13.84
N GLU A 34 -9.14 13.22 15.04
CA GLU A 34 -8.68 11.93 15.59
C GLU A 34 -9.28 10.75 14.83
N GLU A 35 -10.50 10.92 14.34
CA GLU A 35 -11.28 9.95 13.58
C GLU A 35 -11.82 10.58 12.29
N ALA A 36 -12.08 9.72 11.31
CA ALA A 36 -12.77 10.11 10.08
C ALA A 36 -14.14 9.45 10.07
N HIS A 37 -15.15 10.19 9.64
CA HIS A 37 -16.52 9.68 9.46
C HIS A 37 -16.92 9.64 7.96
N GLY A 38 -15.92 9.56 7.08
CA GLY A 38 -16.11 9.54 5.63
C GLY A 38 -14.91 10.08 4.86
N VAL A 39 -14.93 9.93 3.53
CA VAL A 39 -13.81 10.26 2.62
C VAL A 39 -13.36 11.72 2.70
N GLU A 40 -14.26 12.64 3.06
CA GLU A 40 -13.93 14.05 3.17
C GLU A 40 -12.99 14.34 4.33
N GLU A 41 -13.03 13.54 5.39
CA GLU A 41 -12.17 13.67 6.55
C GLU A 41 -10.87 12.88 6.43
N VAL A 42 -10.68 12.18 5.31
CA VAL A 42 -9.45 11.45 5.01
C VAL A 42 -8.44 12.40 4.37
N GLN A 43 -7.20 12.31 4.83
CA GLN A 43 -6.05 13.00 4.24
C GLN A 43 -5.50 12.21 3.06
N ARG A 44 -5.24 10.91 3.27
CA ARG A 44 -4.57 10.02 2.30
C ARG A 44 -5.01 8.57 2.51
N LEU A 45 -5.03 7.83 1.39
CA LEU A 45 -5.11 6.38 1.33
C LEU A 45 -3.71 5.84 0.99
N TYR A 46 -3.30 4.79 1.69
CA TYR A 46 -2.04 4.09 1.52
C TYR A 46 -2.28 2.63 1.20
N ILE A 47 -1.34 2.07 0.44
CA ILE A 47 -1.24 0.63 0.19
C ILE A 47 0.16 0.21 0.65
N VAL A 48 0.28 -0.92 1.34
CA VAL A 48 1.56 -1.56 1.58
C VAL A 48 1.54 -2.90 0.88
N LEU A 49 2.47 -3.10 -0.05
CA LEU A 49 2.70 -4.41 -0.67
C LEU A 49 3.93 -5.03 -0.03
N ARG A 50 3.81 -6.31 0.29
CA ARG A 50 4.91 -7.14 0.77
C ARG A 50 5.06 -8.35 -0.15
N PRO A 51 5.94 -8.29 -1.16
CA PRO A 51 6.27 -9.44 -1.98
C PRO A 51 6.82 -10.58 -1.11
N GLU A 52 6.31 -11.78 -1.32
CA GLU A 52 6.76 -13.00 -0.63
C GLU A 52 7.39 -14.00 -1.58
N SER A 53 6.95 -14.01 -2.84
CA SER A 53 7.59 -14.77 -3.91
C SER A 53 7.36 -14.09 -5.26
N GLY A 54 8.23 -14.38 -6.23
CA GLY A 54 8.08 -13.96 -7.61
C GLY A 54 8.71 -14.97 -8.55
N GLU A 55 8.97 -14.56 -9.80
CA GLU A 55 9.72 -15.38 -10.76
C GLU A 55 11.13 -15.72 -10.25
N ARG A 56 11.67 -14.89 -9.36
CA ARG A 56 13.00 -15.04 -8.75
C ARG A 56 12.88 -14.88 -7.22
N PRO A 57 13.68 -15.62 -6.43
CA PRO A 57 13.73 -15.41 -4.97
C PRO A 57 14.51 -14.14 -4.59
N VAL A 58 15.32 -13.62 -5.50
CA VAL A 58 16.14 -12.41 -5.29
C VAL A 58 15.63 -11.29 -6.19
N GLU A 59 15.10 -10.26 -5.54
CA GLU A 59 14.61 -9.03 -6.16
C GLU A 59 15.69 -7.94 -6.19
N GLU A 60 15.61 -7.05 -7.16
CA GLU A 60 16.44 -5.83 -7.22
C GLU A 60 15.60 -4.65 -6.74
N LYS A 61 16.07 -3.94 -5.71
CA LYS A 61 15.47 -2.68 -5.26
C LYS A 61 16.45 -1.52 -5.33
N GLN A 62 15.92 -0.30 -5.22
CA GLN A 62 16.75 0.89 -5.04
C GLN A 62 17.78 0.70 -3.90
N HIS A 63 18.95 1.33 -4.03
CA HIS A 63 19.98 1.24 -2.99
C HIS A 63 19.50 1.90 -1.68
N HIS A 64 19.73 1.27 -0.52
CA HIS A 64 19.19 1.73 0.78
C HIS A 64 19.66 3.12 1.23
N ALA A 65 20.74 3.64 0.64
CA ALA A 65 21.25 4.99 0.92
C ALA A 65 20.59 6.10 0.06
N SER A 66 19.71 5.72 -0.88
CA SER A 66 18.93 6.63 -1.72
C SER A 66 17.53 6.85 -1.14
N GLY A 67 16.79 7.83 -1.68
CA GLY A 67 15.41 8.08 -1.29
C GLY A 67 15.21 8.45 0.19
N LYS A 68 14.00 8.20 0.68
CA LYS A 68 13.57 8.36 2.07
C LYS A 68 14.25 7.37 2.99
N GLU A 69 14.44 6.12 2.54
CA GLU A 69 15.16 5.08 3.30
C GLU A 69 16.56 5.61 3.71
N GLY A 70 17.31 6.16 2.75
CA GLY A 70 18.63 6.73 3.00
C GLY A 70 18.62 8.03 3.79
N ALA A 71 17.65 8.91 3.54
CA ALA A 71 17.53 10.20 4.24
C ALA A 71 17.30 10.03 5.75
N LYS A 72 16.51 9.03 6.16
CA LYS A 72 16.30 8.69 7.58
C LYS A 72 17.61 8.25 8.26
N LYS A 73 18.38 7.38 7.60
CA LYS A 73 19.67 6.89 8.13
C LYS A 73 20.65 8.05 8.38
N LYS A 74 20.76 8.98 7.42
CA LYS A 74 21.60 10.19 7.57
C LYS A 74 21.18 11.08 8.75
N LYS A 75 19.87 11.27 8.95
CA LYS A 75 19.34 12.05 10.09
C LYS A 75 19.63 11.36 11.44
N ALA A 76 19.52 10.03 11.51
CA ALA A 76 19.82 9.27 12.72
C ALA A 76 21.31 9.34 13.10
N THR A 77 22.23 9.29 12.13
CA THR A 77 23.67 9.44 12.37
C THR A 77 24.01 10.85 12.86
N LYS A 78 23.51 11.91 12.21
CA LYS A 78 23.74 13.30 12.65
C LYS A 78 23.24 13.57 14.07
N LYS A 79 22.11 12.97 14.46
CA LYS A 79 21.57 13.10 15.82
C LYS A 79 22.44 12.42 16.88
N LYS A 80 23.21 11.38 16.51
CA LYS A 80 24.20 10.73 17.40
C LYS A 80 25.50 11.54 17.54
N ASP A 81 25.89 12.26 16.50
CA ASP A 81 27.14 13.04 16.47
C ASP A 81 27.00 14.44 17.09
N GLY A 82 25.85 14.76 17.72
CA GLY A 82 25.63 16.01 18.45
C GLY A 82 25.35 17.24 17.57
N GLU A 83 25.20 17.08 16.26
CA GLU A 83 24.79 18.17 15.36
C GLU A 83 23.27 18.34 15.37
N THR A 84 22.74 19.19 16.25
CA THR A 84 21.35 19.65 16.21
C THR A 84 21.16 20.72 15.14
N SER A 85 20.99 20.29 13.88
CA SER A 85 20.36 21.17 12.88
C SER A 85 18.84 21.04 13.03
N GLU A 86 18.24 21.95 13.80
CA GLU A 86 16.81 22.26 13.72
C GLU A 86 16.53 22.93 12.37
N SER A 87 16.50 22.15 11.30
CA SER A 87 15.82 22.55 10.09
C SER A 87 14.58 21.69 9.98
N SER A 88 13.46 22.26 10.44
CA SER A 88 12.14 21.90 9.96
C SER A 88 12.15 22.09 8.45
N ASP A 89 12.41 21.02 7.70
CA ASP A 89 12.06 21.04 6.30
C ASP A 89 11.78 19.64 5.80
N SER A 90 10.58 19.53 5.27
CA SER A 90 10.23 18.71 4.12
C SER A 90 11.15 19.02 2.93
N ALA A 91 12.46 18.89 3.10
CA ALA A 91 13.37 18.70 1.98
C ALA A 91 12.85 17.45 1.28
N ALA A 92 12.14 17.68 0.18
CA ALA A 92 11.52 16.64 -0.62
C ALA A 92 12.60 15.60 -0.91
N SER A 93 12.45 14.41 -0.33
CA SER A 93 13.36 13.31 -0.59
C SER A 93 13.41 13.11 -2.09
N GLU A 94 14.62 13.02 -2.63
CA GLU A 94 14.79 12.69 -4.04
C GLU A 94 14.25 11.29 -4.31
N GLY A 95 13.94 10.98 -5.57
CA GLY A 95 13.53 9.63 -5.93
C GLY A 95 14.63 8.60 -5.68
N GLY A 96 14.21 7.34 -5.64
CA GLY A 96 15.10 6.20 -5.49
C GLY A 96 16.09 6.07 -6.64
N HIS A 97 17.33 5.68 -6.33
CA HIS A 97 18.37 5.46 -7.33
C HIS A 97 19.37 4.39 -6.90
N GLY A 98 20.18 3.92 -7.87
CA GLY A 98 21.08 2.79 -7.66
C GLY A 98 20.31 1.50 -7.43
N SER A 99 21.01 0.42 -7.09
CA SER A 99 20.36 -0.84 -6.78
C SER A 99 21.11 -1.71 -5.80
N GLU A 100 20.36 -2.57 -5.14
CA GLU A 100 20.85 -3.64 -4.28
C GLU A 100 19.91 -4.85 -4.38
N LYS A 101 20.46 -6.04 -4.10
CA LYS A 101 19.73 -7.29 -4.12
C LYS A 101 19.09 -7.58 -2.77
N VAL A 102 17.87 -8.08 -2.80
CA VAL A 102 17.11 -8.49 -1.62
C VAL A 102 16.58 -9.90 -1.86
N ASN A 103 16.94 -10.85 -1.00
CA ASN A 103 16.31 -12.16 -1.00
C ASN A 103 15.02 -12.09 -0.17
N ILE A 104 13.86 -12.14 -0.83
CA ILE A 104 12.55 -11.96 -0.20
C ILE A 104 12.10 -13.19 0.62
N GLU A 105 12.76 -14.34 0.44
CA GLU A 105 12.54 -15.54 1.27
C GLU A 105 13.18 -15.41 2.66
N HIS A 106 14.14 -14.49 2.83
CA HIS A 106 14.92 -14.35 4.07
C HIS A 106 14.69 -13.04 4.81
N GLN A 107 14.26 -12.00 4.10
CA GLN A 107 13.97 -10.70 4.70
C GLN A 107 12.80 -10.03 3.95
N PRO A 108 11.98 -9.23 4.63
CA PRO A 108 10.85 -8.59 3.97
C PRO A 108 11.33 -7.55 2.96
N LEU A 109 10.55 -7.39 1.89
CA LEU A 109 10.59 -6.23 1.02
C LEU A 109 9.23 -5.53 1.16
N LEU A 110 9.23 -4.23 1.45
CA LEU A 110 8.00 -3.46 1.68
C LEU A 110 7.94 -2.30 0.71
N ARG A 111 6.83 -2.19 -0.03
CA ARG A 111 6.53 -1.05 -0.90
C ARG A 111 5.41 -0.25 -0.26
N PHE A 112 5.75 0.92 0.30
CA PHE A 112 4.78 1.86 0.86
C PHE A 112 4.30 2.80 -0.22
N ILE A 113 3.03 2.71 -0.58
CA ILE A 113 2.41 3.39 -1.71
C ILE A 113 1.41 4.43 -1.19
N VAL A 114 1.40 5.59 -1.85
CA VAL A 114 0.42 6.65 -1.62
C VAL A 114 -0.49 6.77 -2.83
N MET A 115 -1.79 6.65 -2.61
CA MET A 115 -2.79 6.91 -3.64
C MET A 115 -3.04 8.41 -3.77
N GLY A 116 -3.10 8.90 -5.01
CA GLY A 116 -3.36 10.30 -5.32
C GLY A 116 -4.81 10.72 -5.07
N ARG A 117 -5.71 9.74 -5.00
CA ARG A 117 -7.10 9.89 -4.56
C ARG A 117 -7.28 9.17 -3.22
N LYS A 118 -8.34 9.54 -2.51
CA LYS A 118 -8.69 8.98 -1.19
C LYS A 118 -9.57 7.73 -1.31
N SER A 119 -9.53 7.04 -2.44
CA SER A 119 -10.25 5.81 -2.75
C SER A 119 -9.55 5.12 -3.93
N LEU A 120 -9.83 3.84 -4.15
CA LEU A 120 -9.44 3.11 -5.35
C LEU A 120 -10.40 3.38 -6.51
N PRO A 121 -10.01 3.10 -7.76
CA PRO A 121 -10.96 3.07 -8.87
C PRO A 121 -12.11 2.09 -8.53
N PRO A 122 -13.38 2.46 -8.72
CA PRO A 122 -14.49 1.53 -8.52
C PRO A 122 -14.34 0.36 -9.52
N PRO A 123 -14.24 -0.90 -9.07
CA PRO A 123 -13.98 -2.04 -9.96
C PRO A 123 -15.11 -2.25 -10.99
N THR A 124 -16.36 -2.03 -10.57
CA THR A 124 -17.57 -2.21 -11.38
C THR A 124 -17.83 -1.10 -12.40
N GLN A 125 -17.05 -0.01 -12.37
CA GLN A 125 -17.27 1.16 -13.23
C GLN A 125 -16.03 1.47 -14.07
N ARG A 126 -16.21 1.45 -15.40
CA ARG A 126 -15.18 1.96 -16.32
C ARG A 126 -15.04 3.46 -16.15
N GLY A 127 -13.98 3.85 -15.44
CA GLY A 127 -13.69 5.23 -15.07
C GLY A 127 -12.33 5.73 -15.55
N ARG A 128 -11.99 6.95 -15.12
CA ARG A 128 -10.65 7.50 -15.32
C ARG A 128 -9.65 6.72 -14.44
N PRO A 129 -8.42 6.49 -14.92
CA PRO A 129 -7.36 5.88 -14.11
C PRO A 129 -7.09 6.68 -12.85
N PHE A 130 -6.83 6.01 -11.73
CA PHE A 130 -6.36 6.68 -10.51
C PHE A 130 -4.86 6.50 -10.43
N TRP A 131 -4.16 7.59 -10.11
CA TRP A 131 -2.72 7.55 -9.99
C TRP A 131 -2.30 7.29 -8.55
N GLY A 132 -1.15 6.66 -8.40
CA GLY A 132 -0.44 6.47 -7.14
C GLY A 132 1.06 6.58 -7.36
N TYR A 133 1.81 6.52 -6.27
CA TYR A 133 3.25 6.45 -6.35
C TYR A 133 3.85 5.68 -5.18
N VAL A 134 5.01 5.07 -5.42
CA VAL A 134 5.82 4.43 -4.39
C VAL A 134 6.52 5.53 -3.58
N GLU A 135 6.14 5.69 -2.33
CA GLU A 135 6.68 6.70 -1.43
C GLU A 135 7.93 6.21 -0.69
N MET A 136 8.02 4.91 -0.42
CA MET A 136 9.17 4.29 0.24
C MET A 136 9.28 2.81 -0.16
N VAL A 137 10.51 2.34 -0.34
CA VAL A 137 10.83 0.92 -0.47
C VAL A 137 11.88 0.58 0.58
N THR A 138 11.64 -0.43 1.40
CA THR A 138 12.51 -0.76 2.54
C THR A 138 12.46 -2.24 2.88
N THR A 139 13.51 -2.73 3.56
CA THR A 139 13.54 -4.07 4.17
C THR A 139 13.22 -4.04 5.68
N LYS A 140 12.85 -2.88 6.21
CA LYS A 140 12.63 -2.66 7.65
C LYS A 140 11.19 -2.29 7.91
N ILE A 141 10.52 -3.12 8.71
CA ILE A 141 9.13 -2.90 9.11
C ILE A 141 8.98 -1.59 9.90
N GLU A 142 9.99 -1.25 10.69
CA GLU A 142 10.05 -0.05 11.53
C GLU A 142 9.93 1.24 10.71
N ASP A 143 10.45 1.23 9.48
CA ASP A 143 10.35 2.38 8.59
C ASP A 143 8.90 2.66 8.21
N VAL A 144 8.13 1.60 7.93
CA VAL A 144 6.70 1.68 7.60
C VAL A 144 5.89 2.02 8.85
N LYS A 145 6.20 1.41 10.00
CA LYS A 145 5.59 1.77 11.30
C LYS A 145 5.72 3.27 11.57
N ALA A 146 6.92 3.83 11.45
CA ALA A 146 7.15 5.26 11.61
C ALA A 146 6.38 6.12 10.58
N ALA A 147 6.19 5.63 9.36
CA ALA A 147 5.41 6.32 8.34
C ALA A 147 3.89 6.29 8.61
N LEU A 148 3.40 5.29 9.33
CA LEU A 148 1.99 5.13 9.74
C LEU A 148 1.68 5.84 11.07
N GLN A 149 2.67 6.03 11.95
CA GLN A 149 2.48 6.71 13.24
C GLN A 149 1.98 8.16 13.10
N GLY A 150 1.29 8.61 14.15
CA GLY A 150 0.93 10.01 14.35
C GLY A 150 2.14 10.83 14.74
N GLU A 151 2.07 12.14 14.52
CA GLU A 151 3.12 13.06 14.96
C GLU A 151 2.50 14.39 15.39
N GLU A 152 3.06 14.98 16.44
CA GLU A 152 2.82 16.38 16.78
C GLU A 152 3.95 17.24 16.25
N TYR A 153 3.60 18.37 15.66
CA TYR A 153 4.58 19.30 15.11
C TYR A 153 4.11 20.74 15.22
N ASP A 154 5.04 21.66 15.43
CA ASP A 154 4.74 23.08 15.45
C ASP A 154 4.80 23.68 14.05
N THR A 155 3.89 24.62 13.79
CA THR A 155 3.87 25.41 12.56
C THR A 155 4.08 26.87 12.89
N SER A 156 4.96 27.52 12.12
CA SER A 156 5.33 28.93 12.36
C SER A 156 4.14 29.90 12.30
N THR A 157 3.06 29.53 11.60
CA THR A 157 1.90 30.40 11.36
C THR A 157 0.65 29.97 12.14
N ARG A 158 0.60 28.74 12.61
CA ARG A 158 -0.64 28.09 13.06
C ARG A 158 -0.49 27.29 14.35
N GLY A 159 0.65 27.42 15.04
CA GLY A 159 0.93 26.76 16.32
C GLY A 159 1.11 25.25 16.22
N ARG A 160 0.91 24.54 17.34
CA ARG A 160 0.99 23.08 17.43
C ARG A 160 -0.09 22.41 16.61
N ARG A 161 0.30 21.43 15.80
CA ARG A 161 -0.56 20.62 14.94
C ARG A 161 -0.40 19.16 15.32
N HIS A 162 -1.51 18.44 15.38
CA HIS A 162 -1.53 17.00 15.54
C HIS A 162 -1.91 16.35 14.20
N LYS A 163 -1.02 15.48 13.72
CA LYS A 163 -1.30 14.58 12.61
C LYS A 163 -1.62 13.21 13.19
N PRO A 164 -2.87 12.75 13.07
CA PRO A 164 -3.31 11.48 13.65
C PRO A 164 -2.57 10.30 13.00
N PRO A 165 -2.44 9.16 13.70
CA PRO A 165 -1.93 7.92 13.13
C PRO A 165 -2.82 7.43 11.97
N ALA A 166 -2.22 6.63 11.09
CA ALA A 166 -2.98 5.90 10.08
C ALA A 166 -3.75 4.74 10.73
N ARG A 167 -4.85 4.33 10.10
CA ARG A 167 -5.75 3.26 10.54
C ARG A 167 -5.86 2.20 9.45
N ALA A 168 -5.83 0.93 9.83
CA ALA A 168 -5.93 -0.20 8.91
C ALA A 168 -7.37 -0.34 8.39
N LEU A 169 -7.52 -0.66 7.10
CA LEU A 169 -8.81 -0.83 6.40
C LEU A 169 -9.02 -2.22 5.85
N GLY A 170 -7.95 -2.88 5.47
CA GLY A 170 -8.03 -4.15 4.80
C GLY A 170 -6.67 -4.82 4.79
N GLU A 171 -6.72 -6.13 4.80
CA GLU A 171 -5.59 -7.03 4.68
C GLU A 171 -6.01 -8.14 3.73
N GLY A 172 -5.08 -8.60 2.91
CA GLY A 172 -5.29 -9.79 2.13
C GLY A 172 -4.08 -10.14 1.29
N VAL A 173 -4.33 -10.98 0.29
CA VAL A 173 -3.31 -11.46 -0.63
C VAL A 173 -3.47 -10.79 -1.99
N TYR A 174 -2.34 -10.53 -2.65
CA TYR A 174 -2.33 -9.97 -4.00
C TYR A 174 -1.48 -10.81 -4.95
N ARG A 175 -1.75 -10.64 -6.25
CA ARG A 175 -0.90 -11.12 -7.33
C ARG A 175 -0.65 -10.00 -8.32
N ILE A 176 0.57 -9.97 -8.86
CA ILE A 176 0.87 -9.26 -10.10
C ILE A 176 1.04 -10.32 -11.19
N LEU A 177 0.26 -10.21 -12.26
CA LEU A 177 0.26 -11.20 -13.33
C LEU A 177 0.27 -10.56 -14.71
N ARG A 178 0.88 -11.25 -15.67
CA ARG A 178 0.73 -10.98 -17.10
C ARG A 178 -0.55 -11.63 -17.60
N HIS A 179 -1.35 -10.90 -18.36
CA HIS A 179 -2.50 -11.41 -19.07
C HIS A 179 -2.34 -11.14 -20.57
N ASN A 180 -2.41 -12.21 -21.38
CA ASN A 180 -2.18 -12.18 -22.82
C ASN A 180 -3.41 -12.62 -23.62
N PRO A 181 -4.49 -11.80 -23.70
CA PRO A 181 -5.72 -12.14 -24.44
C PRO A 181 -5.57 -12.04 -25.98
N GLY A 182 -4.35 -12.22 -26.50
CA GLY A 182 -4.04 -12.24 -27.94
C GLY A 182 -3.76 -10.89 -28.61
N ARG A 183 -4.39 -9.78 -28.18
CA ARG A 183 -4.16 -8.46 -28.83
C ARG A 183 -2.96 -7.69 -28.27
N ARG A 184 -2.88 -7.62 -26.94
CA ARG A 184 -1.82 -6.90 -26.24
C ARG A 184 -1.70 -7.48 -24.83
N MET A 185 -0.45 -7.64 -24.40
CA MET A 185 -0.13 -8.00 -23.03
C MET A 185 -0.50 -6.86 -22.07
N HIS A 186 -1.13 -7.22 -20.95
CA HIS A 186 -1.44 -6.34 -19.84
C HIS A 186 -0.94 -6.91 -18.52
N THR A 187 -0.54 -6.04 -17.60
CA THR A 187 -0.24 -6.44 -16.22
C THR A 187 -1.43 -6.12 -15.33
N HIS A 188 -1.92 -7.11 -14.60
CA HIS A 188 -2.95 -6.94 -13.58
C HIS A 188 -2.31 -6.94 -12.19
N LEU A 189 -2.76 -6.02 -11.33
CA LEU A 189 -2.69 -6.15 -9.88
C LEU A 189 -4.07 -6.63 -9.44
N ILE A 190 -4.15 -7.86 -8.94
CA ILE A 190 -5.35 -8.42 -8.37
C ILE A 190 -5.17 -8.63 -6.87
N TYR A 191 -6.25 -8.53 -6.10
CA TYR A 191 -6.22 -8.89 -4.69
C TYR A 191 -7.53 -9.53 -4.24
N LYS A 192 -7.46 -10.24 -3.12
CA LYS A 192 -8.60 -10.70 -2.34
C LYS A 192 -8.33 -10.43 -0.86
N LEU A 193 -9.28 -9.78 -0.18
CA LEU A 193 -9.16 -9.51 1.24
C LEU A 193 -9.24 -10.81 2.03
N GLU A 194 -8.54 -10.83 3.14
CA GLU A 194 -8.70 -11.77 4.25
C GLU A 194 -9.47 -11.07 5.38
N PHE A 195 -9.11 -9.81 5.67
CA PHE A 195 -9.80 -8.94 6.62
C PHE A 195 -10.27 -7.61 5.99
N PRO A 196 -11.43 -7.07 6.41
CA PRO A 196 -12.43 -7.74 7.28
C PRO A 196 -12.97 -9.02 6.63
N ARG A 197 -13.48 -9.97 7.43
CA ARG A 197 -14.00 -11.24 6.91
C ARG A 197 -15.25 -10.99 6.05
N GLU A 198 -15.67 -12.00 5.31
CA GLU A 198 -16.90 -11.91 4.53
C GLU A 198 -18.11 -11.61 5.42
N GLY A 199 -18.91 -10.62 5.04
CA GLY A 199 -20.03 -10.11 5.84
C GLY A 199 -19.66 -9.09 6.92
N GLU A 200 -18.37 -8.82 7.15
CA GLU A 200 -17.86 -7.82 8.11
C GLU A 200 -17.32 -6.55 7.43
N SER A 201 -17.33 -6.48 6.10
CA SER A 201 -17.08 -5.24 5.37
C SER A 201 -18.16 -4.22 5.72
N GLY A 202 -17.77 -2.97 6.00
CA GLY A 202 -18.73 -1.92 6.28
C GLY A 202 -18.41 -0.61 5.56
N ASP A 203 -19.05 0.47 6.02
CA ASP A 203 -18.99 1.81 5.44
C ASP A 203 -17.56 2.29 5.07
N PRO A 204 -16.49 2.02 5.84
CA PRO A 204 -15.14 2.43 5.46
C PRO A 204 -14.72 1.79 4.13
N GLN A 205 -14.77 0.46 4.01
CA GLN A 205 -14.31 -0.26 2.82
C GLN A 205 -15.05 0.21 1.56
N GLU A 206 -16.38 0.31 1.66
CA GLU A 206 -17.23 0.82 0.57
C GLU A 206 -16.86 2.26 0.17
N THR A 207 -16.65 3.14 1.15
CA THR A 207 -16.25 4.54 0.91
C THR A 207 -14.92 4.65 0.16
N PHE A 208 -14.00 3.71 0.39
CA PHE A 208 -12.70 3.66 -0.26
C PHE A 208 -12.71 2.87 -1.59
N ASN A 209 -13.84 2.27 -1.99
CA ASN A 209 -13.94 1.29 -3.08
C ASN A 209 -12.93 0.13 -2.91
N ILE A 210 -12.74 -0.33 -1.66
CA ILE A 210 -11.93 -1.50 -1.36
C ILE A 210 -12.89 -2.68 -1.28
N GLU A 211 -13.19 -3.25 -2.44
CA GLU A 211 -14.05 -4.42 -2.55
C GLU A 211 -13.35 -5.67 -1.99
N ARG A 212 -14.12 -6.74 -1.75
CA ARG A 212 -13.59 -8.03 -1.27
C ARG A 212 -12.53 -8.59 -2.19
N GLU A 213 -12.73 -8.45 -3.50
CA GLU A 213 -11.77 -8.79 -4.53
C GLU A 213 -11.86 -7.76 -5.67
N ALA A 214 -10.71 -7.49 -6.30
CA ALA A 214 -10.67 -6.55 -7.42
C ALA A 214 -9.48 -6.82 -8.34
N SER A 215 -9.65 -6.45 -9.62
CA SER A 215 -8.66 -6.51 -10.69
C SER A 215 -8.39 -5.11 -11.26
N PHE A 216 -7.13 -4.70 -11.25
CA PHE A 216 -6.68 -3.44 -11.85
C PHE A 216 -5.59 -3.67 -12.88
N LEU A 217 -5.71 -3.03 -14.05
CA LEU A 217 -4.53 -2.86 -14.91
C LEU A 217 -3.59 -1.87 -14.25
N ILE A 218 -2.33 -2.27 -14.07
CA ILE A 218 -1.28 -1.41 -13.50
C ILE A 218 -0.32 -0.96 -14.59
N GLN A 219 -0.15 0.36 -14.72
CA GLN A 219 0.74 0.98 -15.71
C GLN A 219 1.70 1.95 -15.04
N ILE A 220 2.99 1.73 -15.23
CA ILE A 220 4.07 2.61 -14.77
C ILE A 220 4.18 3.80 -15.72
N LYS A 221 4.27 5.00 -15.16
CA LYS A 221 4.53 6.22 -15.92
C LYS A 221 6.02 6.41 -16.11
N ASN A 222 6.43 6.72 -17.33
CA ASN A 222 7.82 7.04 -17.65
C ASN A 222 8.23 8.36 -16.94
N PRO A 223 9.22 8.36 -16.04
CA PRO A 223 9.63 9.55 -15.28
C PRO A 223 10.21 10.66 -16.18
N GLU A 224 10.80 10.30 -17.33
CA GLU A 224 11.40 11.23 -18.30
C GLU A 224 10.36 11.96 -19.14
N GLN A 225 9.12 11.46 -19.17
CA GLN A 225 8.03 12.09 -19.92
C GLN A 225 7.36 13.19 -19.08
N PRO A 226 6.96 14.31 -19.71
CA PRO A 226 6.30 15.40 -19.01
C PRO A 226 4.94 14.98 -18.45
N GLY A 227 4.51 15.60 -17.35
CA GLY A 227 3.16 15.41 -16.80
C GLY A 227 2.08 15.79 -17.81
N SER A 228 0.91 15.14 -17.73
CA SER A 228 -0.24 15.53 -18.55
C SER A 228 -1.09 16.58 -17.81
N SER A 229 -1.94 17.31 -18.53
CA SER A 229 -2.89 18.26 -17.91
C SER A 229 -3.82 17.61 -16.90
N GLN A 230 -4.11 16.32 -17.08
CA GLN A 230 -4.95 15.51 -16.19
C GLN A 230 -4.18 14.99 -14.97
N PHE A 231 -2.84 15.00 -15.01
CA PHE A 231 -2.00 14.44 -13.97
C PHE A 231 -0.66 15.19 -13.85
N ARG A 232 -0.59 16.13 -12.90
CA ARG A 232 0.66 16.87 -12.59
C ARG A 232 1.79 15.97 -12.09
N GLY A 233 1.43 14.92 -11.34
CA GLY A 233 2.42 14.00 -10.78
C GLY A 233 3.28 14.57 -9.67
N LEU A 234 4.31 13.81 -9.32
CA LEU A 234 5.37 14.20 -8.42
C LEU A 234 6.24 15.31 -9.01
N GLN A 235 6.80 16.14 -8.12
CA GLN A 235 7.85 17.09 -8.49
C GLN A 235 9.04 16.34 -9.09
N SER A 236 9.72 16.94 -10.08
CA SER A 236 10.75 16.23 -10.86
C SER A 236 11.82 15.55 -10.01
N LYS A 237 12.29 16.20 -8.93
CA LYS A 237 13.30 15.61 -8.03
C LYS A 237 12.82 14.37 -7.28
N ARG A 238 11.51 14.21 -7.08
CA ARG A 238 10.90 13.10 -6.35
C ARG A 238 10.54 11.92 -7.26
N LYS A 239 10.71 12.02 -8.58
CA LYS A 239 10.41 10.93 -9.51
C LYS A 239 11.48 9.84 -9.40
N ALA A 240 11.09 8.60 -9.65
CA ALA A 240 12.03 7.48 -9.68
C ALA A 240 13.15 7.70 -10.70
N THR A 241 14.35 7.27 -10.33
CA THR A 241 15.48 7.15 -11.25
C THR A 241 15.73 5.67 -11.49
N PHE A 242 15.10 5.12 -12.53
CA PHE A 242 15.23 3.71 -12.86
C PHE A 242 16.63 3.37 -13.38
N PRO A 243 17.14 2.15 -13.11
CA PRO A 243 18.35 1.66 -13.76
C PRO A 243 18.12 1.54 -15.28
N ALA A 244 19.21 1.61 -16.05
CA ALA A 244 19.14 1.68 -17.51
C ALA A 244 18.32 0.54 -18.14
N HIS A 245 18.36 -0.66 -17.57
CA HIS A 245 17.63 -1.82 -18.09
C HIS A 245 16.11 -1.73 -17.88
N LEU A 246 15.64 -1.01 -16.85
CA LEU A 246 14.21 -0.71 -16.64
C LEU A 246 13.78 0.52 -17.44
N GLN A 247 14.59 1.59 -17.40
CA GLN A 247 14.30 2.82 -18.15
C GLN A 247 14.23 2.55 -19.66
N GLY A 248 15.10 1.68 -20.19
CA GLY A 248 15.11 1.30 -21.60
C GLY A 248 13.83 0.63 -22.10
N GLN A 249 13.04 -0.02 -21.23
CA GLN A 249 11.82 -0.74 -21.62
C GLN A 249 10.69 0.21 -22.04
N PHE A 250 10.69 1.45 -21.53
CA PHE A 250 9.70 2.44 -21.95
C PHE A 250 9.85 2.80 -23.44
N GLY A 251 11.08 2.80 -23.96
CA GLY A 251 11.39 3.40 -25.27
C GLY A 251 10.84 4.83 -25.35
N GLN A 252 10.00 5.11 -26.35
CA GLN A 252 9.34 6.42 -26.52
C GLN A 252 7.94 6.49 -25.86
N ARG A 253 7.53 5.47 -25.11
CA ARG A 253 6.18 5.39 -24.54
C ARG A 253 6.10 6.20 -23.24
N ARG A 254 4.92 6.78 -23.00
CA ARG A 254 4.59 7.47 -21.75
C ARG A 254 4.29 6.52 -20.59
N PHE A 255 3.79 5.34 -20.92
CA PHE A 255 3.39 4.33 -19.96
C PHE A 255 3.90 2.95 -20.41
N HIS A 256 4.23 2.13 -19.43
CA HIS A 256 4.62 0.73 -19.58
C HIS A 256 3.81 -0.12 -18.60
N PRO A 257 3.41 -1.36 -18.93
CA PRO A 257 2.90 -2.29 -17.92
C PRO A 257 3.90 -2.45 -16.76
N ALA A 258 3.43 -2.80 -15.55
CA ALA A 258 4.33 -3.13 -14.43
C ALA A 258 4.99 -4.50 -14.60
N ASP A 259 5.64 -4.68 -15.74
CA ASP A 259 6.34 -5.88 -16.16
C ASP A 259 7.76 -5.47 -16.57
N PRO A 260 8.79 -5.82 -15.78
CA PRO A 260 8.70 -6.62 -14.56
C PRO A 260 8.16 -5.81 -13.35
N PRO A 261 7.67 -6.47 -12.28
CA PRO A 261 7.24 -5.80 -11.04
C PRO A 261 8.32 -4.93 -10.38
N ASP A 262 9.60 -5.15 -10.71
CA ASP A 262 10.78 -4.42 -10.21
C ASP A 262 10.66 -2.89 -10.37
N PHE A 263 9.86 -2.38 -11.31
CA PHE A 263 9.56 -0.93 -11.39
C PHE A 263 9.03 -0.38 -10.05
N LEU A 264 8.26 -1.16 -9.30
CA LEU A 264 7.69 -0.77 -8.02
C LEU A 264 8.72 -0.77 -6.87
N ASN A 265 9.95 -1.22 -7.11
CA ASN A 265 11.05 -1.23 -6.13
C ASN A 265 11.85 0.08 -6.09
N TYR A 266 11.33 1.16 -6.69
CA TYR A 266 11.96 2.48 -6.74
C TYR A 266 11.02 3.57 -6.22
N GLU A 267 11.48 4.31 -5.21
CA GLU A 267 10.78 5.49 -4.70
C GLU A 267 10.59 6.53 -5.78
N GLY A 268 9.39 7.12 -5.79
CA GLY A 268 8.98 8.06 -6.82
C GLY A 268 8.45 7.40 -8.08
N CYS A 269 8.33 6.05 -8.12
CA CYS A 269 7.69 5.34 -9.22
C CYS A 269 6.21 5.73 -9.24
N GLU A 270 5.81 6.51 -10.26
CA GLU A 270 4.42 6.88 -10.50
C GLU A 270 3.72 5.81 -11.32
N PHE A 271 2.51 5.42 -10.94
CA PHE A 271 1.72 4.44 -11.66
C PHE A 271 0.24 4.83 -11.75
N LEU A 272 -0.48 4.16 -12.64
CA LEU A 272 -1.92 4.24 -12.80
C LEU A 272 -2.55 2.88 -12.47
N LEU A 273 -3.67 2.91 -11.76
CA LEU A 273 -4.61 1.80 -11.62
C LEU A 273 -5.84 2.10 -12.47
N ILE A 274 -6.21 1.14 -13.30
CA ILE A 274 -7.38 1.20 -14.17
C ILE A 274 -8.27 0.02 -13.80
N ALA A 275 -9.52 0.29 -13.39
CA ALA A 275 -10.50 -0.74 -13.09
C ALA A 275 -10.66 -1.69 -14.29
N ALA A 276 -10.51 -3.00 -14.03
CA ALA A 276 -10.68 -4.04 -15.03
C ALA A 276 -11.96 -4.84 -14.75
N SER A 277 -12.05 -5.46 -13.57
CA SER A 277 -13.18 -6.28 -13.11
C SER A 277 -13.17 -6.42 -11.58
N ASP A 278 -14.31 -6.74 -10.98
CA ASP A 278 -14.44 -7.36 -9.65
C ASP A 278 -14.53 -8.89 -9.73
N ASP A 279 -15.02 -9.45 -10.84
CA ASP A 279 -14.99 -10.89 -11.13
C ASP A 279 -13.63 -11.31 -11.69
N ILE A 280 -12.71 -11.71 -10.80
CA ILE A 280 -11.35 -12.16 -11.17
C ILE A 280 -11.42 -13.51 -11.90
N GLU A 281 -12.24 -14.43 -11.41
CA GLU A 281 -12.34 -15.79 -11.94
C GLU A 281 -12.85 -15.76 -13.38
N GLY A 282 -13.95 -15.03 -13.64
CA GLY A 282 -14.52 -14.89 -14.97
C GLY A 282 -13.63 -14.11 -15.94
N GLU A 283 -12.87 -13.11 -15.46
CA GLU A 283 -11.98 -12.31 -16.33
C GLU A 283 -10.66 -13.02 -16.65
N LEU A 284 -10.04 -13.64 -15.64
CA LEU A 284 -8.65 -14.09 -15.69
C LEU A 284 -8.48 -15.60 -15.55
N GLY A 285 -9.54 -16.34 -15.22
CA GLY A 285 -9.47 -17.78 -14.96
C GLY A 285 -8.64 -18.12 -13.72
N VAL A 286 -8.51 -17.18 -12.78
CA VAL A 286 -7.73 -17.33 -11.54
C VAL A 286 -8.65 -17.14 -10.35
N GLU A 287 -8.62 -18.10 -9.43
CA GLU A 287 -9.26 -17.98 -8.13
C GLU A 287 -8.18 -17.70 -7.07
N LEU A 288 -8.35 -16.63 -6.31
CA LEU A 288 -7.55 -16.37 -5.11
C LEU A 288 -8.27 -16.95 -3.89
N ARG A 289 -7.53 -17.67 -3.05
CA ARG A 289 -8.02 -18.22 -1.79
C ARG A 289 -7.39 -17.49 -0.61
N ALA A 290 -8.25 -16.91 0.20
CA ALA A 290 -7.94 -16.39 1.52
C ALA A 290 -7.89 -17.55 2.52
N GLU A 291 -6.99 -17.53 3.52
CA GLU A 291 -6.99 -18.58 4.54
C GLU A 291 -8.31 -18.58 5.34
N GLU A 292 -9.04 -19.70 5.31
CA GLU A 292 -10.26 -19.92 6.10
C GLU A 292 -9.88 -20.47 7.49
N GLY A 293 -10.18 -19.73 8.55
CA GLY A 293 -9.87 -20.13 9.93
C GLY A 293 -10.54 -19.20 10.95
N GLU A 294 -10.62 -19.66 12.21
CA GLU A 294 -11.29 -18.92 13.31
C GLU A 294 -10.74 -17.48 13.45
N PRO A 295 -11.61 -16.49 13.72
CA PRO A 295 -11.27 -15.08 13.69
C PRO A 295 -10.53 -14.65 14.96
N GLU A 296 -9.27 -15.07 15.09
CA GLU A 296 -8.40 -14.51 16.12
C GLU A 296 -7.59 -13.33 15.55
N PRO A 297 -7.50 -12.18 16.23
CA PRO A 297 -6.61 -11.08 15.84
C PRO A 297 -5.14 -11.52 15.68
N ALA A 298 -4.77 -12.63 16.34
CA ALA A 298 -3.50 -13.30 16.21
C ALA A 298 -3.26 -13.92 14.81
N CYS A 299 -4.30 -14.10 13.98
CA CYS A 299 -4.19 -14.61 12.62
C CYS A 299 -3.79 -13.52 11.62
N SER A 300 -4.13 -12.24 11.87
CA SER A 300 -3.79 -11.11 11.01
C SER A 300 -2.27 -10.91 10.91
N ASP A 301 -1.73 -11.08 9.70
CA ASP A 301 -0.34 -10.77 9.37
C ASP A 301 -0.08 -9.25 9.43
N LEU A 302 -1.10 -8.42 9.24
CA LEU A 302 -1.04 -6.99 9.55
C LEU A 302 -0.73 -6.76 11.03
N VAL A 303 -1.45 -7.41 11.95
CA VAL A 303 -1.22 -7.29 13.40
C VAL A 303 0.16 -7.85 13.77
N LYS A 304 0.57 -9.00 13.22
CA LYS A 304 1.91 -9.57 13.47
C LYS A 304 3.03 -8.64 12.98
N THR A 305 2.84 -8.03 11.81
CA THR A 305 3.85 -7.17 11.17
C THR A 305 3.89 -5.79 11.83
N PHE A 306 2.74 -5.13 11.96
CA PHE A 306 2.65 -3.73 12.36
C PHE A 306 2.26 -3.51 13.83
N GLY A 307 1.77 -4.53 14.53
CA GLY A 307 1.33 -4.44 15.93
C GLY A 307 0.25 -3.36 16.14
N GLU A 308 0.26 -2.72 17.30
CA GLU A 308 -0.67 -1.64 17.68
C GLU A 308 -0.37 -0.28 16.99
N THR A 309 0.54 -0.24 16.00
CA THR A 309 0.98 1.02 15.38
C THR A 309 -0.12 1.72 14.58
N ALA A 310 -1.06 0.95 14.06
CA ALA A 310 -2.28 1.45 13.42
C ALA A 310 -3.47 0.89 14.18
N SER A 311 -4.48 1.73 14.48
CA SER A 311 -5.74 1.19 15.02
C SER A 311 -6.34 0.23 14.00
N ILE A 312 -6.73 -0.95 14.50
CA ILE A 312 -7.24 -2.08 13.72
C ILE A 312 -8.77 -2.19 13.78
N ALA A 313 -9.47 -1.26 14.43
CA ALA A 313 -10.93 -1.32 14.48
C ALA A 313 -11.61 -1.32 13.10
N PRO A 314 -11.23 -0.46 12.13
CA PRO A 314 -11.83 -0.53 10.80
C PRO A 314 -11.46 -1.81 10.04
N LEU A 315 -10.31 -2.41 10.36
CA LEU A 315 -9.84 -3.69 9.80
C LEU A 315 -10.64 -4.89 10.33
N LEU A 316 -10.93 -4.93 11.63
CA LEU A 316 -11.57 -6.07 12.29
C LEU A 316 -13.11 -5.96 12.35
N LYS A 317 -13.65 -4.75 12.45
CA LYS A 317 -15.09 -4.53 12.68
C LYS A 317 -15.80 -3.86 11.50
N GLY A 318 -15.06 -3.42 10.48
CA GLY A 318 -15.66 -2.71 9.33
C GLY A 318 -16.29 -1.38 9.69
N THR A 319 -15.93 -0.76 10.82
CA THR A 319 -16.52 0.50 11.28
C THR A 319 -15.47 1.60 11.42
N TRP A 320 -15.93 2.85 11.28
CA TRP A 320 -15.06 4.03 11.44
C TRP A 320 -14.55 4.22 12.88
N LEU A 321 -15.27 3.68 13.87
CA LEU A 321 -15.07 3.91 15.30
C LEU A 321 -14.46 2.68 15.99
N GLU A 322 -13.59 2.93 16.96
CA GLU A 322 -13.41 1.99 18.07
C GLU A 322 -14.66 2.08 18.95
N GLU A 323 -15.63 1.16 18.79
CA GLU A 323 -16.61 0.98 19.85
C GLU A 323 -15.86 0.54 21.11
N MET A 324 -15.66 1.48 22.03
CA MET A 324 -15.27 1.18 23.40
C MET A 324 -16.39 0.33 23.99
N VAL A 325 -16.17 -0.97 24.11
CA VAL A 325 -17.00 -1.83 24.95
C VAL A 325 -16.75 -1.36 26.38
N VAL A 326 -17.58 -0.45 26.86
CA VAL A 326 -17.62 -0.09 28.27
C VAL A 326 -18.28 -1.28 28.96
N GLU A 327 -17.48 -2.20 29.49
CA GLU A 327 -17.98 -3.15 30.49
C GLU A 327 -18.44 -2.33 31.70
N LEU A 328 -19.73 -2.00 31.74
CA LEU A 328 -20.35 -1.49 32.96
C LEU A 328 -20.27 -2.63 33.99
N PRO A 329 -19.60 -2.43 35.15
CA PRO A 329 -19.59 -3.45 36.18
C PRO A 329 -21.02 -3.69 36.65
N LEU A 330 -21.48 -4.94 36.52
CA LEU A 330 -22.70 -5.42 37.12
C LEU A 330 -22.65 -5.12 38.63
N PHE A 331 -23.41 -4.12 39.07
CA PHE A 331 -23.63 -3.88 40.48
C PHE A 331 -24.34 -5.09 41.07
N VAL A 332 -23.59 -5.91 41.79
CA VAL A 332 -24.11 -6.96 42.66
C VAL A 332 -24.88 -6.26 43.78
N ASN A 333 -26.20 -6.41 43.79
CA ASN A 333 -27.06 -5.99 44.89
C ASN A 333 -26.78 -6.90 46.11
N VAL A 334 -25.82 -6.51 46.94
CA VAL A 334 -25.64 -7.09 48.27
C VAL A 334 -26.79 -6.59 49.14
N HIS A 335 -27.80 -7.45 49.33
CA HIS A 335 -28.77 -7.27 50.41
C HIS A 335 -28.06 -7.59 51.72
N ILE A 336 -27.76 -6.56 52.52
CA ILE A 336 -27.43 -6.72 53.93
C ILE A 336 -28.76 -6.75 54.69
N TYR A 337 -28.96 -7.87 55.38
CA TYR A 337 -30.02 -8.32 56.31
C TYR A 337 -31.11 -7.35 56.75
#